data_AF-A0A3S0PQV3-F1
#
_entry.id   AF-A0A3S0PQV3-F1
#
_cell.length_a   1.000
_cell.length_b   1.000
_cell.length_c   1.000
_cell.angle_alpha   90.00
_cell.angle_beta   90.00
_cell.angle_gamma   90.00
#
_symmetry.space_group_name_H-M   'P 1'
#
loop_
_entity.id
_entity.type
_entity.pdbx_description
1 polymer ?
#
loop_
_entity_poly.entity_id
_entity_poly.type
_entity_poly.pdbx_seq_one_letter_code
_entity_poly.pdbx_strand_id
1 'polypeptide(L)' 'MLQTYFTNTKLLLTEFVKYYFAAVLVIGLKGELFNIALRVWSDNQMSFYGDGLWQITLVLAFFITCCVLFNKYCPD' A
#
# COMPACT_ATOMS: atom_id res chain seq x y z
N MET A 1 -6.76 -29.41 -13.58
CA MET A 1 -5.91 -28.30 -14.08
C MET A 1 -6.57 -26.95 -13.86
N LEU A 2 -7.73 -26.65 -14.48
CA LEU A 2 -8.46 -25.37 -14.29
C LEU A 2 -8.78 -25.07 -12.81
N GLN A 3 -9.29 -26.06 -12.07
CA GLN A 3 -9.61 -25.92 -10.64
C GLN A 3 -8.38 -25.54 -9.80
N THR A 4 -7.22 -26.12 -10.12
CA THR A 4 -5.95 -25.83 -9.46
C THR A 4 -5.52 -24.38 -9.69
N TYR A 5 -5.64 -23.88 -10.92
CA TYR A 5 -5.38 -22.47 -11.24
C TYR A 5 -6.31 -21.53 -10.47
N PHE A 6 -7.62 -21.83 -10.42
CA PHE A 6 -8.57 -21.01 -9.66
C PHE A 6 -8.25 -20.96 -8.17
N THR A 7 -7.90 -22.10 -7.56
CA THR A 7 -7.52 -22.16 -6.14
C THR A 7 -6.25 -21.35 -5.87
N ASN A 8 -5.23 -21.48 -6.71
CA ASN A 8 -3.98 -20.75 -6.55
C ASN A 8 -4.17 -19.24 -6.74
N THR A 9 -4.92 -18.82 -7.76
CA THR A 9 -5.25 -17.40 -7.98
C THR A 9 -6.03 -16.82 -6.80
N LYS A 10 -6.99 -17.57 -6.25
CA LYS A 10 -7.76 -17.13 -5.07
C LYS A 10 -6.86 -16.95 -3.85
N LEU A 11 -5.89 -17.85 -3.65
CA LEU A 11 -4.94 -17.79 -2.53
C LEU A 11 -4.01 -16.58 -2.68
N LEU A 12 -3.42 -16.39 -3.87
CA LEU A 12 -2.58 -15.24 -4.22
C LEU A 12 -3.32 -13.92 -4.06
N LEU A 13 -4.56 -13.82 -4.57
CA LEU A 13 -5.39 -12.63 -4.44
C LEU A 13 -5.70 -12.32 -2.96
N THR A 14 -6.00 -13.36 -2.17
CA THR A 14 -6.27 -13.19 -0.74
C THR A 14 -5.05 -12.66 0.01
N GLU A 15 -3.87 -13.20 -0.28
CA GLU A 15 -2.63 -12.68 0.29
C GLU A 15 -2.35 -11.25 -0.18
N PHE A 16 -2.49 -10.97 -1.48
CA PHE A 16 -2.33 -9.63 -2.04
C PHE A 16 -3.18 -8.61 -1.30
N VAL A 17 -4.47 -8.90 -1.11
CA VAL A 17 -5.38 -8.00 -0.41
C VAL A 17 -4.90 -7.74 1.03
N LYS A 18 -4.47 -8.78 1.76
CA LYS A 18 -3.95 -8.62 3.13
C LYS A 18 -2.71 -7.72 3.19
N TYR A 19 -1.72 -7.98 2.34
CA TYR A 19 -0.49 -7.19 2.30
C TYR A 19 -0.74 -5.77 1.80
N TYR A 20 -1.63 -5.60 0.83
CA TYR A 20 -2.02 -4.30 0.31
C TYR A 20 -2.67 -3.43 1.39
N PHE A 21 -3.65 -3.96 2.12
CA PHE A 21 -4.25 -3.23 3.23
C PHE A 21 -3.24 -2.89 4.33
N ALA A 22 -2.34 -3.81 4.65
CA ALA A 22 -1.26 -3.54 5.61
C ALA A 22 -0.33 -2.41 5.12
N ALA A 23 0.05 -2.42 3.84
CA ALA A 23 0.89 -1.39 3.24
C ALA A 23 0.18 -0.02 3.22
N VAL A 24 -1.09 0.02 2.82
CA VAL A 24 -1.91 1.24 2.84
C VAL A 24 -2.02 1.82 4.26
N LEU A 25 -2.25 0.98 5.27
CA LEU A 25 -2.33 1.42 6.66
C LEU A 25 -0.99 2.00 7.15
N VAL A 26 0.12 1.29 6.92
CA VAL A 26 1.44 1.72 7.39
C VAL A 26 1.89 3.00 6.69
N ILE A 27 1.76 3.07 5.37
CA ILE A 27 2.18 4.25 4.58
C ILE A 27 1.23 5.41 4.86
N GLY A 28 -0.07 5.16 4.94
CA GLY A 28 -1.08 6.17 5.24
C GLY A 28 -0.87 6.80 6.62
N LEU A 29 -0.69 5.99 7.67
CA LEU A 29 -0.42 6.50 9.02
C LEU A 29 0.88 7.31 9.06
N LYS A 30 1.94 6.83 8.40
CA LYS A 30 3.22 7.57 8.32
C LYS A 30 3.07 8.87 7.53
N GLY A 31 2.34 8.85 6.43
CA GLY A 31 2.07 10.02 5.59
C GLY A 31 1.25 11.09 6.31
N GLU A 32 0.24 10.68 7.08
CA GLU A 32 -0.55 11.58 7.92
C GLU A 32 0.27 12.18 9.06
N LEU A 33 1.06 11.37 9.77
CA LEU A 33 1.96 11.86 10.81
C LEU A 33 2.97 12.87 10.25
N PHE A 34 3.50 12.60 9.06
CA PHE A 34 4.39 13.54 8.37
C PHE A 34 3.65 14.83 7.97
N ASN A 35 2.41 14.74 7.49
CA ASN A 35 1.60 15.89 7.14
C ASN A 35 1.27 16.75 8.37
N ILE A 36 0.95 16.13 9.51
CA ILE A 36 0.74 16.82 10.79
C ILE A 36 2.03 17.53 11.22
N ALA A 37 3.18 16.85 11.15
CA ALA A 37 4.47 17.46 11.47
C ALA A 37 4.77 18.66 10.56
N LEU A 38 4.49 18.57 9.26
CA LEU A 38 4.65 19.68 8.32
C LEU A 38 3.74 20.86 8.68
N ARG A 39 2.49 20.64 9.09
CA ARG A 39 1.61 21.74 9.53
C ARG A 39 2.10 22.49 10.76
N VAL A 40 2.89 21.85 11.62
CA VAL A 40 3.51 22.52 12.78
C VAL A 40 4.67 23.43 12.33
N TRP A 41 5.35 23.10 11.23
CA TRP A 41 6.58 23.77 10.78
C TRP A 41 6.42 24.62 9.51
N SER A 42 5.26 24.53 8.82
CA SER A 42 4.97 25.20 7.56
C SER A 42 3.65 25.97 7.66
N ASP A 43 3.69 27.25 7.34
CA ASP A 43 2.49 28.09 7.22
C ASP A 43 1.55 27.62 6.10
N ASN A 44 2.06 26.86 5.13
CA ASN A 44 1.28 26.29 4.05
C ASN A 44 0.77 24.90 4.45
N GLN A 45 -0.51 24.83 4.83
CA GLN A 45 -1.13 23.60 5.32
C GLN A 45 -1.58 22.72 4.15
N MET A 46 -0.89 21.61 3.94
CA MET A 46 -1.33 20.57 3.01
C MET A 46 -2.35 19.65 3.69
N SER A 47 -3.36 19.21 2.95
CA SER A 47 -4.36 18.24 3.35
C SER A 47 -4.05 16.89 2.72
N PHE A 48 -3.81 15.88 3.56
CA PHE A 48 -3.49 14.53 3.09
C PHE A 48 -4.59 13.95 2.17
N TYR A 49 -5.85 14.20 2.51
CA TYR A 49 -7.00 13.76 1.70
C TYR A 49 -7.37 14.74 0.57
N GLY A 50 -7.07 16.03 0.72
CA GLY A 50 -7.45 17.08 -0.24
C GLY A 50 -6.47 17.23 -1.40
N ASP A 51 -5.18 17.04 -1.15
CA ASP A 51 -4.10 17.35 -2.10
C ASP A 51 -3.54 16.10 -2.80
N GLY A 52 -4.28 14.99 -2.76
CA GLY A 52 -3.93 13.76 -3.49
C GLY A 52 -2.83 12.89 -2.89
N LEU A 53 -2.29 13.23 -1.72
CA LEU A 53 -1.32 12.40 -0.99
C LEU A 53 -1.86 10.99 -0.68
N TRP A 54 -3.16 10.87 -0.42
CA TRP A 54 -3.81 9.57 -0.25
C TRP A 54 -3.78 8.72 -1.53
N GLN A 55 -3.90 9.32 -2.73
CA GLN A 55 -3.84 8.60 -4.01
C GLN A 55 -2.43 8.08 -4.26
N ILE A 56 -1.43 8.91 -4.00
CA ILE A 56 -0.01 8.53 -4.07
C ILE A 56 0.28 7.37 -3.11
N THR A 57 -0.29 7.42 -1.90
CA THR A 57 -0.17 6.35 -0.90
C THR A 57 -0.72 5.02 -1.40
N LEU A 58 -1.88 5.01 -2.06
CA LEU A 58 -2.47 3.80 -2.64
C LEU A 58 -1.59 3.21 -3.76
N VAL A 59 -1.08 4.07 -4.65
CA VAL A 59 -0.20 3.65 -5.74
C VAL A 59 1.11 3.06 -5.19
N LEU A 60 1.73 3.70 -4.20
CA LEU A 60 2.93 3.19 -3.54
C LEU A 60 2.66 1.85 -2.83
N ALA A 61 1.55 1.73 -2.12
CA ALA A 61 1.15 0.50 -1.46
C ALA A 61 0.99 -0.66 -2.47
N PHE A 62 0.51 -0.38 -3.69
CA PHE A 62 0.39 -1.37 -4.74
C PHE A 62 1.76 -1.90 -5.16
N PHE A 63 2.70 -1.01 -5.52
CA PHE A 63 4.04 -1.42 -5.94
C PHE A 63 4.81 -2.16 -4.84
N ILE A 64 4.71 -1.71 -3.59
CA ILE A 64 5.33 -2.39 -2.45
C ILE A 64 4.75 -3.79 -2.26
N THR A 65 3.44 -3.94 -2.36
CA THR A 65 2.77 -5.25 -2.24
C THR A 65 3.23 -6.20 -3.34
N CYS A 66 3.30 -5.73 -4.59
CA CYS A 66 3.82 -6.51 -5.71
C CYS A 66 5.27 -6.94 -5.47
N CYS A 67 6.13 -6.04 -4.99
CA CYS A 67 7.52 -6.34 -4.68
C CYS A 67 7.64 -7.40 -3.57
N VAL A 68 6.87 -7.26 -2.48
CA VAL A 68 6.88 -8.23 -1.36
C VAL A 68 6.43 -9.61 -1.81
N LEU A 69 5.34 -9.70 -2.58
CA LEU A 69 4.87 -10.99 -3.09
C LEU A 69 5.84 -11.60 -4.10
N PHE A 70 6.44 -10.80 -4.98
CA PHE A 70 7.43 -11.26 -5.94
C PHE A 70 8.62 -11.90 -5.21
N ASN A 71 9.20 -11.22 -4.22
CA ASN A 71 10.31 -11.77 -3.42
C ASN A 71 9.90 -13.03 -2.63
N LYS A 72 8.63 -13.13 -2.21
CA LYS A 72 8.14 -14.29 -1.45
C LYS A 72 7.97 -15.54 -2.31
N TYR A 73 7.50 -15.39 -3.56
CA TYR A 73 7.17 -16.50 -4.45
C TYR A 73 8.21 -16.79 -5.53
N CYS A 74 9.09 -15.84 -5.80
CA CYS A 74 10.28 -16.00 -6.65
C CYS A 74 11.55 -15.64 -5.84
N PRO A 75 11.87 -16.38 -4.77
CA PRO A 75 13.15 -16.25 -4.11
C PRO A 75 14.25 -16.78 -5.04
N ASP A 76 15.35 -16.05 -5.16
CA ASP A 76 16.59 -16.52 -5.80
C ASP A 76 17.12 -17.81 -5.15
#